data_AF-A0A1B8SGP1-F1
#
_entry.id   AF-A0A1B8SGP1-F1
#
_cell.length_a   1.000
_cell.length_b   1.000
_cell.length_c   1.000
_cell.angle_alpha   90.00
_cell.angle_beta   90.00
_cell.angle_gamma   90.00
#
_symmetry.space_group_name_H-M   'P 1'
#
loop_
_entity.id
_entity.type
_entity.pdbx_description
1 polymer ?
#
loop_
_entity_poly.entity_id
_entity_poly.type
_entity_poly.pdbx_seq_one_letter_code
_entity_poly.pdbx_strand_id
1 'polypeptide(L)'
;MTSPDTEVRYGPHSFIAALATIAIVETATWMWFPYWIADLYVFGLATAIVVPTGFFMSQSGGIKTAQVGRGMLIGYLATPLTIALAVIPPVVIIQLLRLV
;
A
#
# COMPACT_ATOMS: atom_id res chain seq x y z
N MET A 1 -2.19 -41.51 0.42
CA MET A 1 -2.33 -40.27 -0.37
C MET A 1 -2.02 -39.11 0.57
N THR A 2 -0.80 -38.61 0.56
CA THR A 2 -0.44 -37.35 1.24
C THR A 2 -1.14 -36.23 0.48
N SER A 3 -2.03 -35.47 1.14
CA SER A 3 -2.54 -34.22 0.56
C SER A 3 -1.34 -33.39 0.12
N PRO A 4 -1.36 -32.77 -1.08
CA PRO A 4 -0.34 -31.79 -1.41
C PRO A 4 -0.34 -30.76 -0.28
N ASP A 5 0.81 -30.55 0.35
CA ASP A 5 0.99 -29.49 1.34
C ASP A 5 0.43 -28.23 0.70
N THR A 6 -0.69 -27.73 1.23
CA THR A 6 -1.32 -26.55 0.66
C THR A 6 -0.39 -25.40 0.99
N GLU A 7 0.46 -25.02 0.03
CA GLU A 7 1.40 -23.92 0.23
C GLU A 7 0.60 -22.70 0.70
N VAL A 8 0.89 -22.26 1.93
CA VAL A 8 0.14 -21.21 2.60
C VAL A 8 0.33 -19.91 1.81
N ARG A 9 -0.74 -19.46 1.12
CA ARG A 9 -0.69 -18.31 0.20
C ARG A 9 -0.44 -16.99 0.93
N TYR A 10 -0.93 -16.83 2.14
CA TYR A 10 -0.75 -15.68 3.02
C TYR A 10 -0.31 -16.15 4.40
N GLY A 11 0.69 -15.51 4.99
CA GLY A 11 1.26 -15.92 6.26
C GLY A 11 1.93 -14.78 7.02
N PRO A 12 2.72 -15.09 8.07
CA PRO A 12 3.37 -14.08 8.89
C PRO A 12 4.24 -13.10 8.09
N HIS A 13 4.91 -13.59 7.04
CA HIS A 13 5.77 -12.75 6.19
C HIS A 13 4.95 -11.73 5.37
N SER A 14 3.77 -12.11 4.87
CA SER A 14 2.89 -11.15 4.18
C SER A 14 2.35 -10.10 5.14
N PHE A 15 2.07 -10.47 6.40
CA PHE A 15 1.59 -9.53 7.41
C PHE A 15 2.66 -8.50 7.79
N ILE A 16 3.88 -8.96 8.10
CA ILE A 16 5.01 -8.07 8.43
C ILE A 16 5.34 -7.16 7.24
N ALA A 17 5.37 -7.70 6.02
CA ALA A 17 5.62 -6.92 4.81
C ALA A 17 4.51 -5.87 4.56
N ALA A 18 3.24 -6.21 4.80
CA ALA A 18 2.15 -5.26 4.72
C ALA A 18 2.32 -4.14 5.75
N LEU A 19 2.52 -4.47 7.03
CA LEU A 19 2.73 -3.48 8.09
C LEU A 19 3.92 -2.56 7.79
N ALA A 20 5.05 -3.10 7.34
CA ALA A 20 6.23 -2.30 7.00
C ALA A 20 5.93 -1.36 5.83
N THR A 21 5.24 -1.85 4.80
CA THR A 21 4.88 -1.02 3.65
C THR A 21 3.90 0.08 4.04
N ILE A 22 2.90 -0.22 4.85
CA ILE A 22 1.96 0.77 5.41
C ILE A 22 2.74 1.82 6.19
N ALA A 23 3.56 1.40 7.16
CA ALA A 23 4.31 2.30 8.02
C ALA A 23 5.19 3.26 7.22
N ILE A 24 5.88 2.79 6.18
CA ILE A 24 6.74 3.61 5.33
C ILE A 24 5.91 4.58 4.48
N VAL A 25 4.92 4.08 3.74
CA VAL A 25 4.19 4.87 2.74
C VAL A 25 3.22 5.86 3.41
N GLU A 26 2.52 5.46 4.47
CA GLU A 26 1.69 6.37 5.28
C GLU A 26 2.54 7.47 5.92
N THR A 27 3.64 7.11 6.58
CA THR A 27 4.49 8.11 7.24
C THR A 27 5.05 9.11 6.23
N ALA A 28 5.50 8.65 5.07
CA ALA A 28 5.98 9.53 4.01
C ALA A 28 4.86 10.48 3.53
N THR A 29 3.67 9.94 3.25
CA THR A 29 2.51 10.72 2.78
C THR A 29 2.13 11.82 3.78
N TRP A 30 2.01 11.47 5.06
CA TRP A 30 1.61 12.46 6.08
C TRP A 30 2.71 13.45 6.43
N MET A 31 3.99 13.05 6.35
CA MET A 31 5.12 13.96 6.54
C MET A 31 5.18 15.03 5.44
N TRP A 32 4.81 14.67 4.21
CA TRP A 32 4.86 15.56 3.05
C TRP A 32 3.53 16.24 2.71
N PHE A 33 2.46 15.94 3.45
CA PHE A 33 1.11 16.46 3.22
C PHE A 33 1.01 17.98 3.00
N PRO A 34 1.74 18.87 3.70
CA PRO A 34 1.72 20.31 3.42
C PRO A 34 2.19 20.66 1.99
N TYR A 35 3.03 19.80 1.39
CA TYR A 35 3.61 19.96 0.05
C TYR A 35 2.96 18.99 -0.95
N TRP A 36 1.63 19.01 -1.04
CA TRP A 36 0.83 18.03 -1.78
C TRP A 36 1.29 17.75 -3.23
N ILE A 37 1.77 18.76 -3.97
CA ILE A 37 2.29 18.55 -5.34
C ILE A 37 3.55 17.67 -5.32
N ALA A 38 4.49 17.95 -4.43
CA ALA A 38 5.71 17.16 -4.27
C ALA A 38 5.38 15.75 -3.79
N ASP A 39 4.42 15.63 -2.87
CA ASP A 39 3.92 14.35 -2.38
C ASP A 39 3.37 13.47 -3.52
N LEU A 40 2.60 14.04 -4.46
CA LEU A 40 2.14 13.30 -5.64
C LEU A 40 3.28 12.77 -6.53
N TYR A 41 4.34 13.55 -6.72
CA TYR A 41 5.51 13.09 -7.48
C TYR A 41 6.26 11.98 -6.76
N VAL A 42 6.46 12.11 -5.46
CA VAL A 42 7.12 11.09 -4.62
C VAL A 42 6.28 9.82 -4.60
N PHE A 43 4.97 9.93 -4.43
CA PHE A 43 4.04 8.82 -4.46
C PHE A 43 3.99 8.14 -5.84
N GLY A 44 4.04 8.92 -6.92
CA GLY A 44 4.16 8.38 -8.29
C GLY A 44 5.44 7.57 -8.49
N LEU A 45 6.58 8.10 -8.03
CA LEU A 45 7.87 7.41 -8.09
C LEU A 45 7.87 6.14 -7.22
N ALA A 46 7.34 6.23 -5.99
CA ALA A 46 7.20 5.10 -5.10
C ALA A 46 6.32 4.01 -5.73
N THR A 47 5.21 4.39 -6.38
CA THR A 47 4.31 3.46 -7.09
C THR A 47 5.07 2.73 -8.19
N ALA A 48 5.84 3.45 -9.01
CA ALA A 48 6.61 2.89 -10.12
C ALA A 48 7.67 1.88 -9.67
N ILE A 49 8.07 1.89 -8.40
CA ILE A 49 9.04 0.96 -7.82
C ILE A 49 8.32 -0.15 -7.05
N VAL A 50 7.57 0.22 -6.02
CA VAL A 50 7.00 -0.71 -5.02
C VAL A 50 5.97 -1.64 -5.64
N VAL A 51 5.10 -1.14 -6.54
CA VAL A 51 4.05 -1.97 -7.14
C VAL A 51 4.65 -3.03 -8.07
N PRO A 52 5.52 -2.71 -9.05
CA PRO A 52 6.18 -3.73 -9.86
C PRO A 52 7.01 -4.70 -9.01
N THR A 53 7.77 -4.20 -8.03
CA THR A 53 8.57 -5.07 -7.14
C THR A 53 7.68 -6.05 -6.38
N GLY A 54 6.63 -5.55 -5.71
CA GLY A 54 5.67 -6.40 -4.98
C GLY A 54 4.98 -7.41 -5.91
N PHE A 55 4.62 -6.98 -7.12
CA PHE A 55 4.03 -7.85 -8.13
C PHE A 55 4.98 -8.97 -8.55
N PHE A 56 6.18 -8.66 -9.02
CA PHE A 56 7.12 -9.70 -9.45
C PHE A 56 7.52 -10.63 -8.31
N MET A 57 7.71 -10.11 -7.09
CA MET A 57 7.94 -10.94 -5.91
C MET A 57 6.76 -11.89 -5.64
N SER A 58 5.52 -11.41 -5.79
CA SER A 58 4.30 -12.22 -5.58
C SER A 58 4.15 -13.40 -6.56
N GLN A 59 4.76 -13.29 -7.74
CA GLN A 59 4.78 -14.31 -8.79
C GLN A 59 6.00 -15.25 -8.70
N SER A 60 6.93 -14.99 -7.78
CA SER A 60 8.10 -15.84 -7.62
C SER A 60 7.72 -17.22 -7.04
N GLY A 61 8.44 -18.27 -7.45
CA GLY A 61 8.20 -19.64 -6.97
C GLY A 61 8.62 -19.91 -5.52
N GLY A 62 9.22 -18.93 -4.83
CA GLY A 62 9.60 -19.04 -3.43
C GLY A 62 8.44 -18.62 -2.51
N ILE A 63 7.90 -19.55 -1.72
CA ILE A 63 6.74 -19.32 -0.82
C ILE A 63 6.89 -18.04 0.03
N LYS A 64 8.07 -17.85 0.66
CA LYS A 64 8.32 -16.67 1.52
C LYS A 64 8.36 -15.37 0.72
N THR A 65 9.05 -15.37 -0.42
CA THR A 65 9.18 -14.19 -1.30
C THR A 65 7.83 -13.80 -1.90
N ALA A 66 7.03 -14.79 -2.30
CA ALA A 66 5.67 -14.58 -2.77
C ALA A 66 4.76 -13.97 -1.70
N GLN A 67 4.88 -14.43 -0.44
CA GLN A 67 4.15 -13.82 0.68
C GLN A 67 4.58 -12.36 0.90
N VAL A 68 5.88 -12.06 0.89
CA VAL A 68 6.37 -10.67 1.03
C VAL A 68 5.83 -9.77 -0.06
N GLY A 69 5.90 -10.20 -1.33
CA GLY A 69 5.39 -9.42 -2.46
C GLY A 69 3.90 -9.09 -2.33
N ARG A 70 3.08 -10.08 -1.93
CA ARG A 70 1.64 -9.87 -1.64
C ARG A 70 1.43 -8.91 -0.48
N GLY A 71 2.21 -9.05 0.59
CA GLY A 71 2.19 -8.15 1.73
C GLY A 71 2.49 -6.71 1.32
N MET A 72 3.54 -6.48 0.51
CA MET A 72 3.87 -5.17 -0.02
C MET A 72 2.71 -4.56 -0.82
N LEU A 73 2.11 -5.32 -1.73
CA LEU A 73 0.98 -4.84 -2.52
C LEU A 73 -0.24 -4.47 -1.66
N ILE A 74 -0.58 -5.33 -0.67
CA ILE A 74 -1.67 -5.04 0.26
C ILE A 74 -1.37 -3.80 1.08
N GLY A 75 -0.15 -3.69 1.61
CA GLY A 75 0.25 -2.54 2.42
C GLY A 75 0.28 -1.24 1.61
N TYR A 76 0.66 -1.30 0.33
CA TYR A 76 0.67 -0.14 -0.55
C TYR A 76 -0.74 0.42 -0.82
N LEU A 77 -1.77 -0.43 -0.79
CA LEU A 77 -3.17 -0.01 -0.95
C LEU A 77 -3.71 0.76 0.25
N ALA A 78 -3.07 0.67 1.42
CA ALA A 78 -3.56 1.36 2.62
C ALA A 78 -3.56 2.88 2.43
N THR A 79 -2.49 3.46 1.88
CA THR A 79 -2.39 4.91 1.68
C THR A 79 -3.47 5.52 0.80
N PRO A 80 -3.73 5.04 -0.43
CA PRO A 80 -4.81 5.58 -1.24
C PRO A 80 -6.19 5.33 -0.58
N LEU A 81 -6.35 4.24 0.17
CA LEU A 81 -7.57 3.99 0.93
C LEU A 81 -7.75 4.99 2.08
N THR A 82 -6.70 5.30 2.83
CA THR A 82 -6.70 6.32 3.88
C THR A 82 -7.04 7.69 3.30
N ILE A 83 -6.44 8.08 2.17
CA ILE A 83 -6.81 9.33 1.48
C ILE A 83 -8.29 9.31 1.08
N ALA A 84 -8.75 8.23 0.46
CA ALA A 84 -10.13 8.11 -0.01
C ALA A 84 -11.15 8.22 1.12
N LEU A 85 -10.84 7.67 2.30
CA LEU A 85 -11.77 7.62 3.44
C LEU A 85 -11.63 8.80 4.40
N ALA A 86 -10.41 9.30 4.64
CA ALA A 86 -10.13 10.30 5.65
C ALA A 86 -9.92 11.71 5.09
N VAL A 87 -9.50 11.85 3.83
CA VAL A 87 -9.20 13.16 3.23
C VAL A 87 -10.30 13.63 2.29
N ILE A 88 -10.78 12.76 1.40
CA ILE A 88 -11.79 13.16 0.39
C ILE A 88 -13.09 13.65 1.05
N PRO A 89 -13.72 12.95 2.01
CA PRO A 89 -14.99 13.39 2.59
C PRO A 89 -14.94 14.78 3.23
N PRO A 90 -13.99 15.11 4.14
CA PRO A 90 -13.92 16.44 4.71
C PRO A 90 -13.59 17.52 3.67
N VAL A 91 -12.74 17.24 2.67
CA VAL A 91 -12.47 18.20 1.59
C VAL A 91 -13.74 18.53 0.81
N VAL A 92 -14.53 17.51 0.43
CA VAL A 92 -15.80 17.70 -0.29
C VAL A 92 -16.79 18.50 0.56
N ILE A 93 -16.95 18.16 1.84
CA ILE A 93 -17.85 18.89 2.75
C ILE A 93 -17.44 20.36 2.87
N ILE A 94 -16.15 20.65 3.07
CA ILE A 94 -15.63 22.02 3.17
C ILE A 94 -15.88 22.79 1.87
N GLN A 95 -15.67 22.17 0.71
CA GLN A 95 -15.95 22.80 -0.58
C GLN A 95 -17.43 23.13 -0.74
N LEU A 96 -18.33 22.21 -0.39
CA LEU A 96 -19.77 22.45 -0.44
C LEU A 96 -20.19 23.58 0.50
N LEU A 97 -19.64 23.64 1.72
CA LEU A 97 -19.94 24.70 2.68
C LEU A 97 -19.42 26.08 2.25
N ARG A 98 -18.36 26.15 1.44
CA ARG A 98 -17.82 27.42 0.91
C ARG A 98 -18.54 27.92 -0.35
N LEU A 99 -19.33 27.06 -0.98
CA LEU A 99 -20.13 27.38 -2.17
C LEU A 99 -21.54 27.92 -1.82
N VAL A 100 -21.96 27.77 -0.56
CA VAL A 100 -23.22 28.30 0.02
C VAL A 100 -22.92 29.61 0.74
#